data_AF-A0A011PTV6-F1
#
_entry.id   AF-A0A011PTV6-F1
#
_cell.length_a   1.000
_cell.length_b   1.000
_cell.length_c   1.000
_cell.angle_alpha   90.00
_cell.angle_beta   90.00
_cell.angle_gamma   90.00
#
_symmetry.space_group_name_H-M   'P 1'
#
loop_
_entity.id
_entity.type
_entity.pdbx_description
1 polymer ?
#
loop_
_entity_poly.entity_id
_entity_poly.type
_entity_poly.pdbx_seq_one_letter_code
_entity_poly.pdbx_strand_id
1 'polypeptide(L)'
;MEKIYEIQVFDGQTEHLISLFLGDITELGRHEAVDLLVASAFPDDYVPTPTSLIGALHRSGLSVAELALDKAVDLRNTSGFWLSREIDDHSAWRGARRLAVFEPHELGSPPETVSALFRGLFPFLSDQEDRRVAMPILASGDQRWSALLMMEALVSAAIQWMRRGLPVSQLMIFERDPGRAPALLTLMKTLAENGEGSRTRGASLSAPPPVAPHYDVFLSFSSHNADAADAFKRELAAISQSTTVFDFRLSIQKGKSYQDDIDRAIESCRKVVSILSPAYFASPECQEELNIARLRNKRAGFGLLIPLCWKSVSPALPLWLQTLNQSDCLEESLDKLTTAAKDVHATL
;
A
#
# COMPACT_ATOMS: atom_id res chain seq x y z
N MET A 1 -23.93 6.83 15.18
CA MET A 1 -22.77 7.18 14.33
C MET A 1 -22.91 8.56 13.69
N GLU A 2 -21.88 9.42 13.76
CA GLU A 2 -21.87 10.79 13.20
C GLU A 2 -20.57 11.02 12.39
N LYS A 3 -20.67 11.56 11.17
CA LYS A 3 -19.49 11.99 10.39
C LYS A 3 -19.02 13.35 10.91
N ILE A 4 -17.82 13.39 11.47
CA ILE A 4 -17.25 14.61 12.08
C ILE A 4 -16.55 15.47 11.02
N TYR A 5 -15.80 14.85 10.13
CA TYR A 5 -14.98 15.53 9.12
C TYR A 5 -14.62 14.62 7.96
N GLU A 6 -14.22 15.22 6.84
CA GLU A 6 -13.87 14.53 5.62
C GLU A 6 -12.80 15.31 4.86
N ILE A 7 -11.84 14.57 4.30
CA ILE A 7 -10.82 15.08 3.39
C ILE A 7 -11.10 14.51 2.01
N GLN A 8 -11.19 15.40 1.03
CA GLN A 8 -11.22 15.04 -0.39
C GLN A 8 -9.79 14.91 -0.92
N VAL A 9 -9.50 13.78 -1.55
CA VAL A 9 -8.22 13.48 -2.18
C VAL A 9 -8.46 13.18 -3.65
N PHE A 10 -7.86 13.97 -4.54
CA PHE A 10 -7.93 13.75 -5.98
C PHE A 10 -6.67 13.07 -6.47
N ASP A 11 -6.83 12.03 -7.28
CA ASP A 11 -5.75 11.18 -7.75
C ASP A 11 -5.30 11.48 -9.19
N GLY A 12 -6.01 12.40 -9.87
CA GLY A 12 -5.83 12.75 -11.27
C GLY A 12 -6.98 12.27 -12.17
N GLN A 13 -7.75 11.28 -11.72
CA GLN A 13 -8.89 10.69 -12.45
C GLN A 13 -10.17 10.70 -11.63
N THR A 14 -10.09 10.32 -10.34
CA THR A 14 -11.22 10.15 -9.43
C THR A 14 -11.00 10.89 -8.11
N GLU A 15 -12.12 11.23 -7.47
CA GLU A 15 -12.14 11.75 -6.10
C GLU A 15 -12.27 10.60 -5.11
N HIS A 16 -11.44 10.64 -4.07
CA HIS A 16 -11.42 9.70 -2.95
C HIS A 16 -11.71 10.46 -1.65
N LEU A 17 -12.26 9.76 -0.67
CA LEU A 17 -12.67 10.35 0.60
C LEU A 17 -11.94 9.69 1.77
N ILE A 18 -11.47 10.51 2.72
CA ILE A 18 -11.01 10.06 4.04
C ILE A 18 -11.93 10.70 5.07
N SER A 19 -12.77 9.90 5.72
CA SER A 19 -13.83 10.39 6.60
C SER A 19 -13.60 9.93 8.04
N LEU A 20 -13.74 10.83 9.01
CA LEU A 20 -13.71 10.51 10.43
C LEU A 20 -15.14 10.46 11.00
N PHE A 21 -15.45 9.36 11.67
CA PHE A 21 -16.74 9.11 12.31
C PHE A 21 -16.59 9.00 13.83
N LEU A 22 -17.53 9.59 14.56
CA LEU A 22 -17.75 9.33 15.99
C LEU A 22 -18.86 8.28 16.13
N GLY A 23 -18.54 7.16 16.76
CA GLY A 23 -19.49 6.09 17.04
C GLY A 23 -18.88 4.70 17.00
N ASP A 24 -19.70 3.69 17.30
CA ASP A 24 -19.29 2.31 17.21
C ASP A 24 -19.41 1.81 15.76
N ILE A 25 -18.30 1.37 15.17
CA ILE A 25 -18.24 0.81 13.82
C ILE A 25 -19.17 -0.40 13.63
N THR A 26 -19.53 -1.08 14.72
CA THR A 26 -20.47 -2.21 14.69
C THR A 26 -21.93 -1.78 14.54
N GLU A 27 -22.23 -0.48 14.63
CA GLU A 27 -23.55 0.08 14.27
C GLU A 27 -23.77 0.16 12.75
N LEU A 28 -22.74 -0.05 11.93
CA LEU A 28 -22.87 -0.05 10.47
C LEU A 28 -23.94 -1.05 10.01
N GLY A 29 -24.99 -0.52 9.38
CA GLY A 29 -26.06 -1.32 8.81
C GLY A 29 -25.80 -1.74 7.36
N ARG A 30 -26.72 -2.53 6.80
CA ARG A 30 -26.61 -3.07 5.42
C ARG A 30 -26.46 -1.98 4.34
N HIS A 31 -27.12 -0.84 4.51
CA HIS A 31 -27.05 0.26 3.53
C HIS A 31 -25.74 1.05 3.60
N GLU A 32 -25.04 0.98 4.73
CA GLU A 32 -23.77 1.68 4.96
C GLU A 32 -22.57 0.74 4.83
N ALA A 33 -22.84 -0.55 4.59
CA ALA A 33 -21.86 -1.63 4.57
C ALA A 33 -20.66 -1.31 3.70
N VAL A 34 -19.48 -1.61 4.21
CA VAL A 34 -18.21 -1.45 3.51
C VAL A 34 -17.78 -2.74 2.82
N ASP A 35 -16.92 -2.64 1.81
CA ASP A 35 -16.36 -3.83 1.19
C ASP A 35 -15.42 -4.56 2.14
N LEU A 36 -14.65 -3.79 2.92
CA LEU A 36 -13.63 -4.30 3.81
C LEU A 36 -13.64 -3.60 5.16
N LEU A 37 -13.82 -4.37 6.23
CA LEU A 37 -13.51 -3.92 7.59
C LEU A 37 -12.07 -4.33 7.92
N VAL A 38 -11.24 -3.37 8.32
CA VAL A 38 -9.91 -3.65 8.86
C VAL A 38 -9.98 -3.71 10.38
N ALA A 39 -9.46 -4.79 10.95
CA ALA A 39 -9.28 -4.94 12.40
C ALA A 39 -7.81 -5.24 12.72
N SER A 40 -7.37 -4.95 13.94
CA SER A 40 -6.05 -5.36 14.44
C SER A 40 -6.20 -6.45 15.50
N ALA A 41 -5.31 -7.44 15.48
CA ALA A 41 -5.23 -8.51 16.47
C ALA A 41 -3.79 -8.76 16.91
N PHE A 42 -3.60 -9.39 18.07
CA PHE A 42 -2.33 -10.03 18.39
C PHE A 42 -2.22 -11.36 17.61
N PRO A 43 -1.00 -11.86 17.33
CA PRO A 43 -0.81 -13.12 16.64
C PRO A 43 -1.62 -14.28 17.23
N ASP A 44 -2.48 -14.87 16.40
CA ASP A 44 -3.42 -15.96 16.74
C ASP A 44 -4.33 -15.72 17.97
N ASP A 45 -4.48 -14.47 18.43
CA ASP A 45 -5.33 -14.11 19.56
C ASP A 45 -6.53 -13.28 19.11
N TYR A 46 -7.68 -13.97 19.07
CA TYR A 46 -8.97 -13.41 18.73
C TYR A 46 -9.95 -13.45 19.92
N VAL A 47 -9.43 -13.47 21.15
CA VAL A 47 -10.27 -13.50 22.35
C VAL A 47 -11.11 -12.22 22.44
N PRO A 48 -12.44 -12.31 22.52
CA PRO A 48 -13.31 -11.15 22.68
C PRO A 48 -13.05 -10.42 24.01
N THR A 49 -12.51 -9.20 23.95
CA THR A 49 -12.34 -8.34 25.14
C THR A 49 -13.40 -7.22 25.18
N PRO A 50 -13.75 -6.66 26.36
CA PRO A 50 -14.71 -5.57 26.44
C PRO A 50 -14.31 -4.33 25.63
N THR A 51 -13.01 -4.06 25.52
CA THR A 51 -12.43 -2.85 24.93
C THR A 51 -12.11 -2.98 23.43
N SER A 52 -11.86 -4.18 22.93
CA SER A 52 -11.45 -4.41 21.54
C SER A 52 -12.59 -4.34 20.53
N LEU A 53 -12.24 -4.11 19.26
CA LEU A 53 -13.14 -4.27 18.13
C LEU A 53 -13.61 -5.73 18.00
N ILE A 54 -12.72 -6.70 18.25
CA ILE A 54 -13.05 -8.13 18.22
C ILE A 54 -14.21 -8.43 19.18
N GLY A 55 -14.16 -7.90 20.40
CA GLY A 55 -15.26 -8.07 21.35
C GLY A 55 -16.54 -7.32 20.97
N ALA A 56 -16.44 -6.16 20.32
CA ALA A 56 -17.61 -5.44 19.80
C ALA A 56 -18.30 -6.22 18.67
N LEU A 57 -17.54 -6.77 17.74
CA LEU A 57 -18.05 -7.63 16.66
C LEU A 57 -18.71 -8.88 17.23
N HIS A 58 -18.08 -9.54 18.22
CA HIS A 58 -18.64 -10.72 18.87
C HIS A 58 -20.00 -10.42 19.54
N ARG A 59 -20.13 -9.29 20.24
CA ARG A 59 -21.42 -8.86 20.82
C ARG A 59 -22.48 -8.55 19.76
N SER A 60 -22.05 -8.18 18.56
CA SER A 60 -22.91 -7.95 17.40
C SER A 60 -23.20 -9.24 16.61
N GLY A 61 -22.70 -10.40 17.07
CA GLY A 61 -22.94 -11.71 16.47
C GLY A 61 -21.99 -12.07 15.32
N LEU A 62 -20.79 -11.47 15.26
CA LEU A 62 -19.72 -11.88 14.35
C LEU A 62 -18.48 -12.32 15.14
N SER A 63 -18.14 -13.61 15.07
CA SER A 63 -16.95 -14.16 15.73
C SER A 63 -15.72 -14.09 14.82
N VAL A 64 -14.72 -13.29 15.19
CA VAL A 64 -13.44 -13.23 14.46
C VAL A 64 -12.68 -14.57 14.56
N ALA A 65 -12.77 -15.25 15.71
CA ALA A 65 -12.16 -16.56 15.91
C ALA A 65 -12.73 -17.62 14.95
N GLU A 66 -14.04 -17.60 14.70
CA GLU A 66 -14.68 -18.51 13.74
C GLU A 66 -14.26 -18.19 12.30
N LEU A 67 -14.24 -16.90 11.93
CA LEU A 67 -13.74 -16.47 10.61
C LEU A 67 -12.28 -16.86 10.37
N ALA A 68 -11.47 -16.87 11.43
CA ALA A 68 -10.05 -17.23 11.34
C ALA A 68 -9.82 -18.74 11.10
N LEU A 69 -10.82 -19.61 11.28
CA LEU A 69 -10.73 -21.04 10.99
C LEU A 69 -10.75 -21.36 9.49
N ASP A 70 -11.42 -20.52 8.68
CA ASP A 70 -11.45 -20.62 7.21
C ASP A 70 -11.12 -19.26 6.58
N LYS A 71 -9.82 -18.94 6.57
CA LYS A 71 -9.30 -17.74 5.92
C LYS A 71 -9.38 -17.92 4.40
N ALA A 72 -9.91 -16.93 3.70
CA ALA A 72 -9.88 -16.92 2.23
C ALA A 72 -8.44 -16.76 1.71
N VAL A 73 -7.65 -15.92 2.42
CA VAL A 73 -6.24 -15.66 2.13
C VAL A 73 -5.51 -15.47 3.46
N ASP A 74 -4.38 -16.14 3.65
CA ASP A 74 -3.50 -15.97 4.81
C ASP A 74 -2.11 -15.51 4.35
N LEU A 75 -1.79 -14.24 4.60
CA LEU A 75 -0.53 -13.59 4.25
C LEU A 75 0.17 -13.05 5.50
N ARG A 76 -0.15 -13.57 6.70
CA ARG A 76 0.43 -13.06 7.96
C ARG A 76 1.95 -13.08 7.97
N ASN A 77 2.55 -14.09 7.36
CA ASN A 77 4.00 -14.24 7.26
C ASN A 77 4.67 -13.23 6.31
N THR A 78 3.94 -12.70 5.33
CA THR A 78 4.50 -11.83 4.28
C THR A 78 4.07 -10.37 4.42
N SER A 79 2.85 -10.12 4.86
CA SER A 79 2.26 -8.79 4.95
C SER A 79 1.60 -8.49 6.29
N GLY A 80 1.57 -9.45 7.22
CA GLY A 80 0.88 -9.29 8.50
C GLY A 80 -0.63 -9.27 8.36
N PHE A 81 -1.22 -9.82 7.30
CA PHE A 81 -2.67 -9.85 7.13
C PHE A 81 -3.23 -11.23 6.84
N TRP A 82 -4.47 -11.44 7.25
CA TRP A 82 -5.35 -12.40 6.62
C TRP A 82 -6.69 -11.78 6.24
N LEU A 83 -7.36 -12.39 5.27
CA LEU A 83 -8.67 -11.98 4.76
C LEU A 83 -9.70 -13.10 5.00
N SER A 84 -10.84 -12.75 5.56
CA SER A 84 -11.97 -13.67 5.71
C SER A 84 -12.58 -14.07 4.37
N ARG A 85 -13.34 -15.17 4.37
CA ARG A 85 -14.40 -15.39 3.38
C ARG A 85 -15.41 -14.23 3.41
N GLU A 86 -16.32 -14.22 2.44
CA GLU A 86 -17.47 -13.31 2.53
C GLU A 86 -18.25 -13.61 3.81
N ILE A 87 -18.53 -12.55 4.57
CA ILE A 87 -19.33 -12.66 5.78
C ILE A 87 -20.73 -13.06 5.34
N ASP A 88 -21.22 -14.17 5.88
CA ASP A 88 -22.46 -14.82 5.43
C ASP A 88 -23.63 -13.83 5.44
N ASP A 89 -24.46 -13.94 4.41
CA ASP A 89 -25.75 -13.30 4.32
C ASP A 89 -26.77 -13.81 5.35
N HIS A 90 -26.36 -14.62 6.33
CA HIS A 90 -27.14 -14.96 7.53
C HIS A 90 -26.52 -14.44 8.83
N SER A 91 -25.37 -13.74 8.79
CA SER A 91 -24.79 -13.11 9.98
C SER A 91 -25.74 -12.04 10.56
N ALA A 92 -25.68 -11.90 11.89
CA ALA A 92 -26.45 -10.88 12.61
C ALA A 92 -25.94 -9.46 12.29
N TRP A 93 -24.62 -9.30 12.14
CA TRP A 93 -23.99 -8.04 11.77
C TRP A 93 -23.61 -7.99 10.29
N ARG A 94 -23.92 -6.87 9.62
CA ARG A 94 -23.77 -6.69 8.16
C ARG A 94 -23.10 -5.38 7.76
N GLY A 95 -22.25 -4.86 8.64
CA GLY A 95 -21.52 -3.63 8.37
C GLY A 95 -20.36 -3.80 7.37
N ALA A 96 -19.98 -5.04 7.01
CA ALA A 96 -18.93 -5.29 6.03
C ALA A 96 -19.14 -6.58 5.23
N ARG A 97 -18.65 -6.60 3.99
CA ARG A 97 -18.64 -7.80 3.12
C ARG A 97 -17.51 -8.78 3.50
N ARG A 98 -16.34 -8.27 3.90
CA ARG A 98 -15.20 -9.07 4.38
C ARG A 98 -14.47 -8.38 5.53
N LEU A 99 -13.75 -9.18 6.31
CA LEU A 99 -12.85 -8.74 7.37
C LEU A 99 -11.40 -8.97 6.91
N ALA A 100 -10.58 -7.91 6.89
CA ALA A 100 -9.12 -8.01 6.81
C ALA A 100 -8.54 -7.77 8.20
N VAL A 101 -7.80 -8.73 8.72
CA VAL A 101 -7.20 -8.61 10.05
C VAL A 101 -5.71 -8.39 9.91
N PHE A 102 -5.27 -7.24 10.41
CA PHE A 102 -3.88 -6.86 10.54
C PHE A 102 -3.31 -7.44 11.84
N GLU A 103 -2.42 -8.40 11.68
CA GLU A 103 -1.82 -9.25 12.70
C GLU A 103 -0.31 -9.34 12.44
N PRO A 104 0.43 -8.22 12.60
CA PRO A 104 1.88 -8.23 12.47
C PRO A 104 2.51 -8.97 13.65
N HIS A 105 3.63 -9.65 13.41
CA HIS A 105 4.40 -10.31 14.47
C HIS A 105 4.99 -9.29 15.46
N GLU A 106 5.45 -8.15 14.95
CA GLU A 106 6.01 -7.05 15.74
C GLU A 106 5.39 -5.72 15.28
N LEU A 107 5.07 -4.86 16.25
CA LEU A 107 4.66 -3.49 15.99
C LEU A 107 5.88 -2.58 16.10
N GLY A 108 6.23 -1.93 15.00
CA GLY A 108 7.20 -0.85 14.98
C GLY A 108 6.61 0.45 15.51
N SER A 109 7.29 1.56 15.23
CA SER A 109 6.73 2.91 15.41
C SER A 109 5.42 3.11 14.63
N PRO A 110 4.61 4.13 14.94
CA PRO A 110 3.37 4.41 14.21
C PRO A 110 3.56 4.53 12.69
N PRO A 111 4.57 5.25 12.16
CA PRO A 111 4.81 5.30 10.72
C PRO A 111 5.15 3.93 10.10
N GLU A 112 5.99 3.13 10.76
CA GLU A 112 6.36 1.78 10.29
C GLU A 112 5.14 0.84 10.27
N THR A 113 4.33 0.91 11.33
CA THR A 113 3.09 0.13 11.47
C THR A 113 2.07 0.51 10.40
N VAL A 114 1.89 1.80 10.13
CA VAL A 114 0.98 2.29 9.07
C VAL A 114 1.50 1.95 7.67
N SER A 115 2.82 2.04 7.44
CA SER A 115 3.41 1.57 6.18
C SER A 115 3.13 0.09 5.96
N ALA A 116 3.34 -0.74 6.99
CA ALA A 116 3.01 -2.16 6.94
C ALA A 116 1.51 -2.41 6.71
N LEU A 117 0.64 -1.62 7.33
CA LEU A 117 -0.80 -1.68 7.14
C LEU A 117 -1.20 -1.49 5.67
N PHE A 118 -0.79 -0.36 5.05
CA PHE A 118 -1.17 -0.08 3.67
C PHE A 118 -0.57 -1.10 2.72
N ARG A 119 0.73 -1.40 2.85
CA ARG A 119 1.41 -2.43 2.05
C ARG A 119 0.71 -3.79 2.14
N GLY A 120 0.26 -4.17 3.33
CA GLY A 120 -0.45 -5.43 3.54
C GLY A 120 -1.91 -5.43 3.10
N LEU A 121 -2.51 -4.25 2.90
CA LEU A 121 -3.85 -4.09 2.35
C LEU A 121 -3.87 -4.26 0.82
N PHE A 122 -2.81 -3.84 0.13
CA PHE A 122 -2.70 -3.87 -1.35
C PHE A 122 -3.13 -5.19 -2.02
N PRO A 123 -2.80 -6.38 -1.48
CA PRO A 123 -3.23 -7.65 -2.07
C PRO A 123 -4.75 -7.86 -2.09
N PHE A 124 -5.50 -7.18 -1.22
CA PHE A 124 -6.95 -7.33 -1.08
C PHE A 124 -7.74 -6.26 -1.83
N LEU A 125 -7.06 -5.29 -2.44
CA LEU A 125 -7.68 -4.24 -3.23
C LEU A 125 -7.63 -4.60 -4.72
N SER A 126 -8.75 -4.38 -5.41
CA SER A 126 -8.92 -4.71 -6.82
C SER A 126 -8.33 -3.61 -7.71
N ASP A 127 -7.73 -3.97 -8.83
CA ASP A 127 -7.36 -2.99 -9.86
C ASP A 127 -8.56 -2.51 -10.69
N GLN A 128 -9.73 -3.16 -10.56
CA GLN A 128 -10.91 -2.84 -11.37
C GLN A 128 -11.91 -1.93 -10.68
N GLU A 129 -12.01 -2.03 -9.34
CA GLU A 129 -13.05 -1.35 -8.56
C GLU A 129 -12.48 -0.81 -7.26
N ASP A 130 -12.81 0.45 -7.00
CA ASP A 130 -12.43 1.13 -5.76
C ASP A 130 -13.32 0.68 -4.60
N ARG A 131 -12.69 0.36 -3.47
CA ARG A 131 -13.36 -0.23 -2.31
C ARG A 131 -13.69 0.82 -1.25
N ARG A 132 -14.82 0.65 -0.56
CA ARG A 132 -15.07 1.32 0.72
C ARG A 132 -14.41 0.50 1.82
N VAL A 133 -13.54 1.13 2.61
CA VAL A 133 -12.78 0.50 3.68
C VAL A 133 -13.12 1.19 5.00
N ALA A 134 -13.51 0.44 6.02
CA ALA A 134 -13.69 0.97 7.37
C ALA A 134 -12.64 0.40 8.33
N MET A 135 -12.19 1.21 9.28
CA MET A 135 -11.26 0.79 10.32
C MET A 135 -11.40 1.64 11.58
N PRO A 136 -11.09 1.11 12.78
CA PRO A 136 -10.83 1.96 13.93
C PRO A 136 -9.46 2.63 13.80
N ILE A 137 -9.12 3.55 14.71
CA ILE A 137 -7.72 3.97 14.87
C ILE A 137 -6.92 2.77 15.40
N LEU A 138 -6.23 2.08 14.51
CA LEU A 138 -5.54 0.83 14.82
C LEU A 138 -4.46 1.02 15.88
N ALA A 139 -4.21 -0.05 16.64
CA ALA A 139 -3.20 -0.13 17.69
C ALA A 139 -3.33 0.87 18.86
N SER A 140 -4.38 1.70 18.90
CA SER A 140 -4.59 2.72 19.93
C SER A 140 -5.39 2.27 21.17
N GLY A 141 -5.90 1.04 21.13
CA GLY A 141 -6.61 0.39 22.25
C GLY A 141 -5.67 -0.45 23.11
N ASP A 142 -5.87 -1.77 23.09
CA ASP A 142 -5.12 -2.71 23.92
C ASP A 142 -3.61 -2.76 23.59
N GLN A 143 -3.22 -2.26 22.41
CA GLN A 143 -1.81 -2.11 21.95
C GLN A 143 -1.16 -0.77 22.38
N ARG A 144 -1.92 0.14 23.02
CA ARG A 144 -1.47 1.34 23.75
C ARG A 144 -0.70 2.42 22.98
N TRP A 145 -0.75 2.45 21.65
CA TRP A 145 -0.22 3.60 20.92
C TRP A 145 -1.07 4.86 21.13
N SER A 146 -0.42 6.02 21.05
CA SER A 146 -1.15 7.30 21.03
C SER A 146 -2.04 7.36 19.80
N ALA A 147 -3.34 7.50 20.02
CA ALA A 147 -4.32 7.63 18.95
C ALA A 147 -4.05 8.84 18.04
N LEU A 148 -3.50 9.94 18.58
CA LEU A 148 -3.14 11.10 17.76
C LEU A 148 -1.96 10.80 16.83
N LEU A 149 -0.92 10.13 17.32
CA LEU A 149 0.24 9.76 16.49
C LEU A 149 -0.14 8.73 15.43
N MET A 150 -0.96 7.74 15.79
CA MET A 150 -1.47 6.76 14.84
C MET A 150 -2.38 7.40 13.80
N MET A 151 -3.28 8.30 14.20
CA MET A 151 -4.15 9.03 13.28
C MET A 151 -3.36 9.90 12.31
N GLU A 152 -2.32 10.59 12.80
CA GLU A 152 -1.47 11.44 11.97
C GLU A 152 -0.75 10.62 10.89
N ALA A 153 -0.12 9.53 11.30
CA ALA A 153 0.55 8.61 10.37
C ALA A 153 -0.46 8.00 9.38
N LEU A 154 -1.61 7.54 9.87
CA LEU A 154 -2.65 6.89 9.06
C LEU A 154 -3.21 7.82 7.98
N VAL A 155 -3.64 9.02 8.36
CA VAL A 155 -4.24 9.99 7.42
C VAL A 155 -3.18 10.48 6.43
N SER A 156 -1.96 10.75 6.90
CA SER A 156 -0.88 11.20 6.02
C SER A 156 -0.55 10.15 4.95
N ALA A 157 -0.42 8.88 5.34
CA ALA A 157 -0.18 7.78 4.41
C ALA A 157 -1.38 7.55 3.48
N ALA A 158 -2.62 7.62 4.01
CA ALA A 158 -3.84 7.48 3.21
C ALA A 158 -3.89 8.53 2.09
N ILE A 159 -3.62 9.80 2.39
CA ILE A 159 -3.59 10.89 1.41
C ILE A 159 -2.56 10.58 0.31
N GLN A 160 -1.34 10.17 0.68
CA GLN A 160 -0.29 9.87 -0.28
C GLN A 160 -0.66 8.70 -1.19
N TRP A 161 -1.14 7.60 -0.62
CA TRP A 161 -1.53 6.42 -1.38
C TRP A 161 -2.74 6.65 -2.28
N MET A 162 -3.76 7.36 -1.79
CA MET A 162 -4.93 7.71 -2.60
C MET A 162 -4.55 8.65 -3.75
N ARG A 163 -3.66 9.63 -3.55
CA ARG A 163 -3.11 10.45 -4.66
C ARG A 163 -2.40 9.61 -5.73
N ARG A 164 -1.76 8.52 -5.31
CA ARG A 164 -1.11 7.54 -6.20
C ARG A 164 -2.09 6.58 -6.86
N GLY A 165 -3.36 6.57 -6.46
CA GLY A 165 -4.42 5.79 -7.11
C GLY A 165 -4.69 4.46 -6.43
N LEU A 166 -4.42 4.40 -5.12
CA LEU A 166 -4.85 3.29 -4.29
C LEU A 166 -6.35 3.06 -4.51
N PRO A 167 -6.81 1.84 -4.85
CA PRO A 167 -8.20 1.58 -5.23
C PRO A 167 -9.13 1.53 -4.00
N VAL A 168 -9.26 2.66 -3.34
CA VAL A 168 -10.11 2.91 -2.17
C VAL A 168 -10.90 4.18 -2.44
N SER A 169 -12.21 4.06 -2.63
CA SER A 169 -13.10 5.21 -2.89
C SER A 169 -13.35 6.00 -1.62
N GLN A 170 -13.44 5.31 -0.48
CA GLN A 170 -13.59 5.92 0.82
C GLN A 170 -12.87 5.12 1.91
N LEU A 171 -12.02 5.80 2.68
CA LEU A 171 -11.48 5.31 3.94
C LEU A 171 -12.27 5.93 5.10
N MET A 172 -13.01 5.10 5.83
CA MET A 172 -13.82 5.47 6.98
C MET A 172 -13.08 5.10 8.27
N ILE A 173 -12.66 6.11 9.03
CA ILE A 173 -11.95 5.94 10.30
C ILE A 173 -12.92 6.20 11.45
N PHE A 174 -12.99 5.26 12.39
CA PHE A 174 -13.92 5.29 13.51
C PHE A 174 -13.21 5.56 14.84
N GLU A 175 -13.73 6.54 15.57
CA GLU A 175 -13.41 6.79 16.98
C GLU A 175 -14.66 6.62 17.83
N ARG A 176 -14.54 5.92 18.97
CA ARG A 176 -15.65 5.71 19.91
C ARG A 176 -15.65 6.72 21.04
N ASP A 177 -14.48 7.23 21.41
CA ASP A 177 -14.33 8.16 22.54
C ASP A 177 -14.67 9.60 22.12
N PRO A 178 -15.82 10.15 22.55
CA PRO A 178 -16.20 11.53 22.23
C PRO A 178 -15.23 12.55 22.82
N GLY A 179 -14.51 12.22 23.90
CA GLY A 179 -13.51 13.10 24.50
C GLY A 179 -12.29 13.32 23.60
N ARG A 180 -12.00 12.38 22.69
CA ARG A 180 -10.86 12.47 21.76
C ARG A 180 -11.21 13.15 20.44
N ALA A 181 -12.49 13.16 20.07
CA ALA A 181 -12.98 13.70 18.80
C ALA A 181 -12.48 15.13 18.47
N PRO A 182 -12.47 16.11 19.41
CA PRO A 182 -12.00 17.47 19.10
C PRO A 182 -10.52 17.53 18.68
N ALA A 183 -9.67 16.72 19.33
CA ALA A 183 -8.25 16.67 19.02
C ALA A 183 -8.00 16.01 17.65
N LEU A 184 -8.70 14.91 17.34
CA LEU A 184 -8.63 14.25 16.04
C LEU A 184 -9.16 15.13 14.91
N LEU A 185 -10.25 15.87 15.14
CA LEU A 185 -10.79 16.85 14.20
C LEU A 185 -9.76 17.93 13.87
N THR A 186 -9.08 18.46 14.90
CA THR A 186 -8.06 19.49 14.73
C THR A 186 -6.90 18.96 13.89
N LEU A 187 -6.41 17.76 14.21
CA LEU A 187 -5.39 17.07 13.44
C LEU A 187 -5.80 16.87 11.97
N MET A 188 -7.03 16.38 11.72
CA MET A 188 -7.51 16.19 10.36
C MET A 188 -7.59 17.49 9.56
N LYS A 189 -8.02 18.60 10.17
CA LYS A 189 -8.03 19.91 9.51
C LYS A 189 -6.62 20.37 9.15
N THR A 190 -5.67 20.24 10.08
CA THR A 190 -4.27 20.58 9.82
C THR A 190 -3.68 19.74 8.68
N LEU A 191 -3.96 18.43 8.65
CA LEU A 191 -3.51 17.54 7.58
C LEU A 191 -4.20 17.84 6.24
N ALA A 192 -5.49 18.21 6.28
CA ALA A 192 -6.21 18.67 5.10
C ALA A 192 -5.56 19.94 4.54
N GLU A 193 -5.34 20.97 5.35
CA GLU A 193 -4.71 22.24 4.96
C GLU A 193 -3.29 22.06 4.42
N ASN A 194 -2.46 21.25 5.10
CA ASN A 194 -1.12 20.90 4.63
C ASN A 194 -1.15 20.10 3.32
N GLY A 195 -2.16 19.24 3.16
CA GLY A 195 -2.45 18.54 1.92
C GLY A 195 -2.98 19.48 0.81
N GLU A 196 -3.75 20.51 1.17
CA GLU A 196 -4.37 21.49 0.27
C GLU A 196 -3.37 22.53 -0.24
N GLY A 197 -2.34 22.87 0.54
CA GLY A 197 -1.17 23.62 0.05
C GLY A 197 -0.44 22.92 -1.10
N SER A 198 -0.71 21.62 -1.32
CA SER A 198 -0.27 20.83 -2.47
C SER A 198 -1.30 20.81 -3.63
N ARG A 199 -2.53 21.34 -3.49
CA ARG A 199 -3.49 21.48 -4.61
C ARG A 199 -3.03 22.47 -5.69
N THR A 200 -2.00 23.29 -5.45
CA THR A 200 -1.33 24.10 -6.48
C THR A 200 -0.03 23.49 -7.03
N ARG A 201 0.34 22.26 -6.63
CA ARG A 201 1.49 21.51 -7.17
C ARG A 201 1.32 19.99 -7.21
N GLY A 202 0.11 19.47 -7.09
CA GLY A 202 -0.24 18.20 -7.70
C GLY A 202 -0.24 18.44 -9.20
N ALA A 203 0.94 18.46 -9.82
CA ALA A 203 1.03 18.30 -11.25
C ALA A 203 0.15 17.11 -11.59
N SER A 204 -0.85 17.33 -12.44
CA SER A 204 -1.48 16.22 -13.14
C SER A 204 -0.35 15.32 -13.61
N LEU A 205 -0.25 14.08 -13.13
CA LEU A 205 0.82 13.16 -13.51
C LEU A 205 0.75 12.78 -15.00
N SER A 206 -0.21 13.33 -15.75
CA SER A 206 -0.21 13.38 -17.21
C SER A 206 0.82 14.36 -17.79
N ALA A 207 1.38 15.26 -16.99
CA ALA A 207 2.46 16.17 -17.36
C ALA A 207 3.63 16.01 -16.38
N PRO A 208 4.83 15.65 -16.86
CA PRO A 208 5.98 15.45 -15.99
C PRO A 208 6.30 16.74 -15.22
N PRO A 209 6.64 16.66 -13.92
CA PRO A 209 7.03 17.82 -13.13
C PRO A 209 8.27 18.47 -13.76
N PRO A 210 8.35 19.81 -13.82
CA PRO A 210 9.54 20.45 -14.33
C PRO A 210 10.67 20.34 -13.29
N VAL A 211 11.82 19.81 -13.74
CA VAL A 211 13.15 19.94 -13.12
C VAL A 211 13.50 18.98 -11.95
N ALA A 212 13.34 17.66 -12.15
CA ALA A 212 14.19 16.64 -11.50
C ALA A 212 15.00 15.92 -12.60
N PRO A 213 16.17 15.29 -12.30
CA PRO A 213 16.86 14.49 -13.31
C PRO A 213 15.87 13.43 -13.83
N HIS A 214 15.54 13.55 -15.11
CA HIS A 214 14.60 12.66 -15.77
C HIS A 214 15.35 11.34 -15.98
N TYR A 215 15.03 10.34 -15.15
CA TYR A 215 15.57 9.00 -15.31
C TYR A 215 14.77 8.28 -16.38
N ASP A 216 15.43 7.68 -17.35
CA ASP A 216 14.75 6.78 -18.30
C ASP A 216 14.26 5.53 -17.58
N VAL A 217 15.09 4.96 -16.71
CA VAL A 217 14.79 3.73 -15.97
C VAL A 217 14.96 3.93 -14.47
N PHE A 218 13.95 3.57 -13.68
CA PHE A 218 14.09 3.31 -12.26
C PHE A 218 14.37 1.83 -12.04
N LEU A 219 15.46 1.50 -11.36
CA LEU A 219 15.85 0.11 -11.08
C LEU A 219 15.54 -0.24 -9.63
N SER A 220 14.52 -1.08 -9.43
CA SER A 220 14.09 -1.59 -8.13
C SER A 220 14.66 -2.99 -7.91
N PHE A 221 15.44 -3.21 -6.85
CA PHE A 221 16.08 -4.49 -6.55
C PHE A 221 16.46 -4.60 -5.08
N SER A 222 16.53 -5.84 -4.56
CA SER A 222 17.06 -6.11 -3.23
C SER A 222 18.56 -5.86 -3.20
N SER A 223 19.09 -5.32 -2.10
CA SER A 223 20.54 -5.18 -1.89
C SER A 223 21.31 -6.50 -2.02
N HIS A 224 20.65 -7.64 -1.74
CA HIS A 224 21.19 -9.00 -1.94
C HIS A 224 21.31 -9.43 -3.41
N ASN A 225 20.77 -8.65 -4.34
CA ASN A 225 20.85 -8.88 -5.77
C ASN A 225 21.47 -7.68 -6.51
N ALA A 226 22.33 -6.93 -5.82
CA ALA A 226 23.13 -5.85 -6.37
C ALA A 226 23.88 -6.22 -7.66
N ASP A 227 24.46 -7.42 -7.72
CA ASP A 227 25.21 -7.90 -8.88
C ASP A 227 24.35 -8.02 -10.14
N ALA A 228 23.09 -8.43 -9.98
CA ALA A 228 22.12 -8.50 -11.08
C ALA A 228 21.74 -7.10 -11.58
N ALA A 229 21.56 -6.14 -10.66
CA ALA A 229 21.32 -4.75 -11.00
C ALA A 229 22.51 -4.11 -11.72
N ASP A 230 23.74 -4.42 -11.28
CA ASP A 230 24.97 -3.94 -11.91
C ASP A 230 25.19 -4.57 -13.29
N ALA A 231 24.86 -5.85 -13.47
CA ALA A 231 24.83 -6.48 -14.78
C ALA A 231 23.82 -5.79 -15.70
N PHE A 232 22.56 -5.59 -15.24
CA PHE A 232 21.52 -4.98 -16.06
C PHE A 232 21.88 -3.57 -16.52
N LYS A 233 22.43 -2.74 -15.60
CA LYS A 233 22.93 -1.40 -15.95
C LYS A 233 24.04 -1.45 -17.00
N ARG A 234 24.97 -2.39 -16.90
CA ARG A 234 26.06 -2.54 -17.90
C ARG A 234 25.50 -2.89 -19.28
N GLU A 235 24.58 -3.84 -19.35
CA GLU A 235 23.92 -4.20 -20.62
C GLU A 235 23.16 -3.02 -21.23
N LEU A 236 22.42 -2.27 -20.40
CA LEU A 236 21.68 -1.10 -20.87
C LEU A 236 22.62 0.02 -21.37
N ALA A 237 23.71 0.28 -20.65
CA ALA A 237 24.72 1.26 -21.05
C ALA A 237 25.49 0.84 -22.32
N ALA A 238 25.65 -0.46 -22.56
CA ALA A 238 26.26 -0.99 -23.79
C ALA A 238 25.35 -0.76 -25.03
N ILE A 239 24.04 -0.74 -24.83
CA ILE A 239 23.05 -0.42 -25.88
C ILE A 239 23.01 1.10 -26.13
N SER A 240 22.90 1.89 -25.06
CA SER A 240 22.90 3.34 -25.14
C SER A 240 23.53 4.00 -23.91
N GLN A 241 24.62 4.73 -24.13
CA GLN A 241 25.28 5.51 -23.08
C GLN A 241 24.47 6.74 -22.64
N SER A 242 23.43 7.13 -23.39
CA SER A 242 22.57 8.27 -23.02
C SER A 242 21.44 7.89 -22.07
N THR A 243 21.15 6.59 -21.89
CA THR A 243 20.06 6.12 -21.04
C THR A 243 20.40 6.35 -19.56
N THR A 244 19.56 7.12 -18.87
CA THR A 244 19.76 7.44 -17.46
C THR A 244 19.05 6.43 -16.56
N VAL A 245 19.79 5.84 -15.61
CA VAL A 245 19.25 4.86 -14.65
C VAL A 245 19.31 5.41 -13.24
N PHE A 246 18.19 5.40 -12.53
CA PHE A 246 18.18 5.62 -11.08
C PHE A 246 18.52 4.32 -10.37
N ASP A 247 19.64 4.35 -9.64
CA ASP A 247 20.04 3.33 -8.69
C ASP A 247 20.18 3.98 -7.31
N PHE A 248 19.38 3.52 -6.38
CA PHE A 248 19.30 4.10 -5.04
C PHE A 248 20.64 4.05 -4.28
N ARG A 249 21.56 3.14 -4.63
CA ARG A 249 22.90 3.06 -4.03
C ARG A 249 23.78 4.24 -4.44
N LEU A 250 23.53 4.83 -5.60
CA LEU A 250 24.35 5.90 -6.18
C LEU A 250 23.92 7.30 -5.72
N SER A 251 22.77 7.44 -5.05
CA SER A 251 22.18 8.73 -4.66
C SER A 251 22.35 9.10 -3.18
N ILE A 252 23.25 8.44 -2.43
CA ILE A 252 23.41 8.68 -0.98
C ILE A 252 24.07 10.04 -0.70
N GLN A 253 23.29 11.11 -0.73
CA GLN A 253 23.59 12.33 0.03
C GLN A 253 22.92 12.21 1.40
N LYS A 254 23.72 11.84 2.41
CA LYS A 254 23.31 11.83 3.82
C LYS A 254 22.80 13.21 4.23
N GLY A 255 21.49 13.35 4.44
CA GLY A 255 20.90 14.54 5.08
C GLY A 255 19.53 14.99 4.57
N LYS A 256 19.03 14.49 3.43
CA LYS A 256 17.64 14.71 2.95
C LYS A 256 16.86 13.39 2.94
N SER A 257 15.53 13.48 3.02
CA SER A 257 14.60 12.34 2.97
C SER A 257 14.85 11.52 1.70
N TYR A 258 15.66 10.47 1.85
CA TYR A 258 16.01 9.55 0.78
C TYR A 258 14.77 8.91 0.14
N GLN A 259 13.70 8.75 0.92
CA GLN A 259 12.42 8.23 0.45
C GLN A 259 11.73 9.19 -0.53
N ASP A 260 11.73 10.49 -0.26
CA ASP A 260 11.11 11.49 -1.16
C ASP A 260 11.79 11.51 -2.53
N ASP A 261 13.10 11.25 -2.56
CA ASP A 261 13.88 11.20 -3.79
C ASP A 261 13.60 9.92 -4.59
N ILE A 262 13.43 8.77 -3.91
CA ILE A 262 12.97 7.51 -4.53
C ILE A 262 11.58 7.69 -5.12
N ASP A 263 10.64 8.17 -4.32
CA ASP A 263 9.25 8.34 -4.73
C ASP A 263 9.16 9.25 -5.96
N ARG A 264 9.89 10.38 -5.94
CA ARG A 264 9.98 11.30 -7.07
C ARG A 264 10.63 10.65 -8.30
N ALA A 265 11.63 9.80 -8.13
CA ALA A 265 12.26 9.08 -9.23
C ALA A 265 11.30 8.06 -9.86
N ILE A 266 10.54 7.30 -9.06
CA ILE A 266 9.51 6.38 -9.56
C ILE A 266 8.41 7.15 -10.29
N GLU A 267 7.97 8.28 -9.74
CA GLU A 267 6.90 9.12 -10.31
C GLU A 267 7.28 9.78 -11.64
N SER A 268 8.57 10.05 -11.88
CA SER A 268 9.05 10.76 -13.06
C SER A 268 9.77 9.89 -14.12
N CYS A 269 10.16 8.66 -13.79
CA CYS A 269 10.90 7.81 -14.73
C CYS A 269 10.06 7.35 -15.94
N ARG A 270 10.64 6.89 -17.05
CA ARG A 270 9.85 6.34 -18.17
C ARG A 270 9.45 4.89 -17.94
N LYS A 271 10.36 4.11 -17.35
CA LYS A 271 10.16 2.69 -17.05
C LYS A 271 10.61 2.38 -15.64
N VAL A 272 9.93 1.44 -15.00
CA VAL A 272 10.36 0.81 -13.75
C VAL A 272 10.75 -0.62 -14.06
N VAL A 273 11.98 -1.00 -13.76
CA VAL A 273 12.46 -2.38 -13.86
C VAL A 273 12.58 -2.94 -12.44
N SER A 274 11.79 -3.97 -12.14
CA SER A 274 11.82 -4.65 -10.83
C SER A 274 12.51 -6.00 -10.95
N ILE A 275 13.68 -6.16 -10.33
CA ILE A 275 14.42 -7.43 -10.29
C ILE A 275 13.82 -8.31 -9.19
N LEU A 276 12.93 -9.21 -9.60
CA LEU A 276 12.17 -10.08 -8.71
C LEU A 276 13.02 -11.25 -8.22
N SER A 277 13.03 -11.44 -6.90
CA SER A 277 13.68 -12.55 -6.20
C SER A 277 13.02 -12.77 -4.83
N PRO A 278 13.28 -13.88 -4.13
CA PRO A 278 12.82 -14.04 -2.75
C PRO A 278 13.28 -12.89 -1.82
N ALA A 279 14.50 -12.38 -2.01
CA ALA A 279 15.03 -11.26 -1.22
C ALA A 279 14.38 -9.91 -1.57
N TYR A 280 13.85 -9.77 -2.80
CA TYR A 280 13.06 -8.61 -3.21
C TYR A 280 11.73 -8.58 -2.46
N PHE A 281 11.00 -9.71 -2.47
CA PHE A 281 9.72 -9.80 -1.76
C PHE A 281 9.88 -9.79 -0.23
N ALA A 282 11.06 -10.09 0.32
CA ALA A 282 11.33 -9.97 1.75
C ALA A 282 11.64 -8.52 2.20
N SER A 283 11.98 -7.60 1.28
CA SER A 283 12.32 -6.21 1.61
C SER A 283 11.06 -5.32 1.62
N PRO A 284 10.73 -4.68 2.76
CA PRO A 284 9.63 -3.71 2.83
C PRO A 284 9.77 -2.56 1.83
N GLU A 285 11.01 -2.09 1.62
CA GLU A 285 11.33 -1.01 0.70
C GLU A 285 11.04 -1.42 -0.75
N CYS A 286 11.50 -2.60 -1.18
CA CYS A 286 11.21 -3.13 -2.52
C CYS A 286 9.72 -3.31 -2.76
N GLN A 287 8.98 -3.78 -1.75
CA GLN A 287 7.52 -3.92 -1.85
C GLN A 287 6.81 -2.56 -1.98
N GLU A 288 7.28 -1.53 -1.27
CA GLU A 288 6.77 -0.16 -1.37
C GLU A 288 6.95 0.37 -2.80
N GLU A 289 8.18 0.30 -3.32
CA GLU A 289 8.52 0.72 -4.69
C GLU A 289 7.67 -0.01 -5.73
N LEU A 290 7.50 -1.33 -5.57
CA LEU A 290 6.68 -2.16 -6.45
C LEU A 290 5.22 -1.71 -6.44
N ASN A 291 4.66 -1.37 -5.27
CA ASN A 291 3.27 -0.91 -5.17
C ASN A 291 3.07 0.46 -5.82
N ILE A 292 4.01 1.41 -5.62
CA ILE A 292 3.99 2.70 -6.32
C ILE A 292 4.06 2.47 -7.83
N ALA A 293 4.98 1.62 -8.29
CA ALA A 293 5.13 1.28 -9.70
C ALA A 293 3.89 0.60 -10.29
N ARG A 294 3.23 -0.31 -9.56
CA ARG A 294 1.97 -0.96 -9.96
C ARG A 294 0.88 0.07 -10.20
N LEU A 295 0.68 1.00 -9.26
CA LEU A 295 -0.35 2.04 -9.38
C LEU A 295 -0.08 2.97 -10.57
N ARG A 296 1.19 3.38 -10.75
CA ARG A 296 1.59 4.20 -11.90
C ARG A 296 1.43 3.44 -13.22
N ASN A 297 1.76 2.15 -13.24
CA ASN A 297 1.62 1.29 -14.40
C ASN A 297 0.15 1.15 -14.82
N LYS A 298 -0.77 0.95 -13.88
CA LYS A 298 -2.22 0.93 -14.13
C LYS A 298 -2.68 2.22 -14.83
N ARG A 299 -2.28 3.38 -14.30
CA ARG A 299 -2.64 4.70 -14.87
C ARG A 299 -2.03 4.95 -16.26
N ALA A 300 -0.82 4.47 -16.48
CA ALA A 300 -0.11 4.61 -17.75
C ALA A 300 -0.55 3.59 -18.82
N GLY A 301 -1.58 2.77 -18.56
CA GLY A 301 -2.07 1.76 -19.52
C GLY A 301 -1.20 0.51 -19.61
N PHE A 302 -0.53 0.13 -18.51
CA PHE A 302 0.23 -1.12 -18.34
C PHE A 302 1.52 -1.27 -19.17
N GLY A 303 2.16 -0.16 -19.55
CA GLY A 303 3.42 -0.16 -20.33
C GLY A 303 4.68 0.29 -19.57
N LEU A 304 4.60 0.51 -18.26
CA LEU A 304 5.62 1.19 -17.45
C LEU A 304 6.44 0.25 -16.57
N LEU A 305 5.78 -0.70 -15.90
CA LEU A 305 6.43 -1.65 -14.98
C LEU A 305 6.85 -2.91 -15.74
N ILE A 306 8.14 -3.21 -15.68
CA ILE A 306 8.78 -4.36 -16.32
C ILE A 306 9.34 -5.27 -15.22
N PRO A 307 8.69 -6.39 -14.91
CA PRO A 307 9.21 -7.36 -13.96
C PRO A 307 10.30 -8.22 -14.62
N LEU A 308 11.47 -8.28 -14.00
CA LEU A 308 12.58 -9.14 -14.40
C LEU A 308 12.72 -10.25 -13.35
N CYS A 309 12.30 -11.47 -13.70
CA CYS A 309 12.39 -12.63 -12.81
C CYS A 309 13.85 -13.12 -12.75
N TRP A 310 14.56 -12.86 -11.65
CA TRP A 310 15.97 -13.23 -11.50
C TRP A 310 16.17 -14.57 -10.80
N LYS A 311 15.32 -14.86 -9.80
CA LYS A 311 15.29 -16.15 -9.08
C LYS A 311 13.87 -16.66 -9.00
N SER A 312 13.74 -17.99 -8.93
CA SER A 312 12.47 -18.65 -8.66
C SER A 312 11.86 -18.14 -7.34
N VAL A 313 10.61 -17.71 -7.38
CA VAL A 313 9.87 -17.18 -6.23
C VAL A 313 8.82 -18.19 -5.81
N SER A 314 8.78 -18.51 -4.51
CA SER A 314 7.78 -19.38 -3.91
C SER A 314 7.13 -18.67 -2.71
N PRO A 315 5.79 -18.67 -2.57
CA PRO A 315 4.81 -19.21 -3.52
C PRO A 315 4.80 -18.43 -4.84
N ALA A 316 4.02 -18.91 -5.83
CA ALA A 316 3.92 -18.26 -7.14
C ALA A 316 3.59 -16.77 -7.03
N LEU A 317 4.10 -15.98 -7.99
CA LEU A 317 3.89 -14.53 -8.02
C LEU A 317 2.39 -14.18 -7.96
N PRO A 318 2.01 -13.03 -7.37
CA PRO A 318 0.65 -12.51 -7.46
C PRO A 318 0.13 -12.49 -8.91
N LEU A 319 -1.16 -12.80 -9.12
CA LEU A 319 -1.76 -12.92 -10.45
C LEU A 319 -1.54 -11.65 -11.30
N TRP A 320 -1.63 -10.47 -10.70
CA TRP A 320 -1.41 -9.20 -11.39
C TRP A 320 0.03 -9.05 -11.94
N LEU A 321 1.03 -9.63 -11.28
CA LEU A 321 2.40 -9.67 -11.80
C LEU A 321 2.53 -10.69 -12.92
N GLN A 322 1.85 -11.83 -12.82
CA GLN A 322 1.82 -12.87 -13.87
C GLN A 322 1.22 -12.35 -15.18
N THR A 323 0.32 -11.37 -15.11
CA THR A 323 -0.31 -10.76 -16.30
C THR A 323 0.54 -9.69 -16.99
N LEU A 324 1.63 -9.22 -16.37
CA LEU A 324 2.55 -8.28 -17.01
C LEU A 324 3.48 -9.02 -17.97
N ASN A 325 3.96 -8.34 -19.00
CA ASN A 325 5.03 -8.85 -19.87
C ASN A 325 6.32 -8.99 -19.05
N GLN A 326 6.60 -10.20 -18.58
CA GLN A 326 7.78 -10.52 -17.79
C GLN A 326 8.97 -10.82 -18.69
N SER A 327 10.13 -10.22 -18.39
CA SER A 327 11.39 -10.73 -18.90
C SER A 327 11.83 -11.88 -18.01
N ASP A 328 11.70 -13.11 -18.51
CA ASP A 328 12.17 -14.31 -17.81
C ASP A 328 13.69 -14.38 -17.88
N CYS A 329 14.36 -14.01 -16.79
CA CYS A 329 15.80 -14.14 -16.59
C CYS A 329 16.11 -15.15 -15.47
N LEU A 330 15.30 -16.20 -15.34
CA LEU A 330 15.41 -17.18 -14.26
C LEU A 330 16.80 -17.83 -14.22
N GLU A 331 17.24 -18.16 -13.00
CA GLU A 331 18.51 -18.83 -12.67
C GLU A 331 19.76 -18.05 -13.13
N GLU A 332 19.75 -16.74 -12.92
CA GLU A 332 20.92 -15.86 -13.08
C GLU A 332 21.50 -15.84 -14.52
N SER A 333 20.66 -16.12 -15.52
CA SER A 333 21.09 -16.24 -16.92
C SER A 333 21.43 -14.88 -17.54
N LEU A 334 22.72 -14.53 -17.56
CA LEU A 334 23.23 -13.26 -18.12
C LEU A 334 22.82 -13.02 -19.58
N ASP A 335 22.78 -14.06 -20.43
CA ASP A 335 22.37 -13.93 -21.84
C ASP A 335 20.93 -13.44 -22.01
N LYS A 336 20.04 -13.80 -21.06
CA LYS A 336 18.64 -13.34 -21.07
C LYS A 336 18.53 -11.91 -20.58
N LEU A 337 19.44 -11.48 -19.70
CA LEU A 337 19.49 -10.13 -19.16
C LEU A 337 19.91 -9.10 -20.24
N THR A 338 20.79 -9.47 -21.17
CA THR A 338 21.06 -8.67 -22.37
C THR A 338 19.80 -8.49 -23.23
N THR A 339 19.01 -9.54 -23.43
CA THR A 339 17.74 -9.47 -24.17
C THR A 339 16.75 -8.56 -23.44
N ALA A 340 16.59 -8.72 -22.13
CA ALA A 340 15.75 -7.85 -21.31
C ALA A 340 16.16 -6.37 -21.40
N ALA A 341 17.46 -6.06 -21.39
CA ALA A 341 17.95 -4.70 -21.54
C ALA A 341 17.61 -4.11 -22.92
N LYS A 342 17.69 -4.90 -23.99
CA LYS A 342 17.27 -4.50 -25.34
C LYS A 342 15.77 -4.22 -25.40
N ASP A 343 14.95 -5.09 -24.82
CA ASP A 343 13.49 -4.92 -24.81
C ASP A 343 13.09 -3.67 -24.02
N VAL A 344 13.70 -3.44 -22.85
CA VAL A 344 13.49 -2.22 -22.07
C VAL A 344 13.86 -0.99 -22.90
N HIS A 345 15.06 -0.97 -23.49
CA HIS A 345 15.52 0.16 -24.32
C HIS A 345 14.61 0.43 -25.52
N ALA A 346 14.12 -0.61 -26.19
CA ALA A 346 13.22 -0.48 -27.34
C ALA A 346 11.88 0.19 -26.98
N THR A 347 11.49 0.16 -25.70
CA THR A 347 10.25 0.75 -25.21
C THR A 347 10.44 2.09 -24.49
N LEU A 348 11.69 2.57 -24.35
CA LEU A 348 11.98 3.91 -23.83
C LEU A 348 11.49 4.94 -24.83
#